data_AF-A0A316V2Q0-F1
#
_entry.id   AF-A0A316V2Q0-F1
#
_cell.length_a   1.000
_cell.length_b   1.000
_cell.length_c   1.000
_cell.angle_alpha   90.00
_cell.angle_beta   90.00
_cell.angle_gamma   90.00
#
_symmetry.space_group_name_H-M   'P 1'
#
loop_
_entity.id
_entity.type
_entity.pdbx_description
1 polymer ?
#
loop_
_entity_poly.entity_id
_entity_poly.type
_entity_poly.pdbx_seq_one_letter_code
_entity_poly.pdbx_strand_id
1 'polypeptide(L)'
;MASSSRLPQIYSRFLRLSSSWPIDPLRPKVSFGEAIRINIGKALLTTPPTPTPPIPSSGKNGSPPTPGVTGEPHKDVESLSYKKLTEDEIQYAERAADALEGLRTGRETKDHPMSESILRPKSDPVYYERLRKGIEKAAQGDPLKPSFANRVRIFFGAKPL
;
A
#
# COMPACT_ATOMS: atom_id res chain seq x y z
N MET A 1 9.37 -4.17 -35.16
CA MET A 1 8.01 -3.66 -34.90
C MET A 1 7.51 -4.30 -33.60
N ALA A 2 7.60 -3.60 -32.44
CA ALA A 2 7.20 -4.15 -31.13
C ALA A 2 6.82 -3.09 -30.06
N SER A 3 6.49 -1.84 -30.43
CA SER A 3 6.23 -0.77 -29.43
C SER A 3 4.76 -0.55 -29.08
N SER A 4 3.80 -1.01 -29.90
CA SER A 4 2.39 -0.59 -29.74
C SER A 4 1.67 -1.18 -28.52
N SER A 5 2.26 -2.12 -27.79
CA SER A 5 1.62 -2.85 -26.68
C SER A 5 2.20 -2.57 -25.28
N ARG A 6 3.24 -1.74 -25.15
CA ARG A 6 3.95 -1.57 -23.87
C ARG A 6 3.16 -0.80 -22.81
N LEU A 7 2.54 0.32 -23.17
CA LEU A 7 1.79 1.15 -22.21
C LEU A 7 0.60 0.42 -21.56
N PRO A 8 -0.26 -0.30 -22.31
CA PRO A 8 -1.31 -1.12 -21.70
C PRO A 8 -0.76 -2.19 -20.74
N GLN A 9 0.36 -2.84 -21.10
CA GLN A 9 0.99 -3.85 -20.26
C GLN A 9 1.50 -3.24 -18.93
N ILE A 10 2.21 -2.11 -19.00
CA ILE A 10 2.70 -1.39 -17.82
C ILE A 10 1.53 -0.96 -16.94
N TYR A 11 0.49 -0.37 -17.52
CA TYR A 11 -0.70 0.06 -16.79
C TYR A 11 -1.40 -1.11 -16.09
N SER A 12 -1.59 -2.25 -16.77
CA SER A 12 -2.16 -3.46 -16.17
C SER A 12 -1.33 -4.01 -15.01
N ARG A 13 0.01 -3.85 -15.07
CA ARG A 13 0.92 -4.25 -14.00
C ARG A 13 0.73 -3.36 -12.76
N PHE A 14 0.62 -2.05 -12.94
CA PHE A 14 0.27 -1.13 -11.85
C PHE A 14 -1.12 -1.41 -11.25
N LEU A 15 -2.11 -1.76 -12.07
CA LEU A 15 -3.44 -2.15 -11.57
C LEU A 15 -3.38 -3.42 -10.71
N ARG A 16 -2.62 -4.43 -11.14
CA ARG A 16 -2.40 -5.64 -10.32
C ARG A 16 -1.64 -5.35 -9.03
N LEU A 17 -0.62 -4.49 -9.08
CA LEU A 17 0.14 -4.10 -7.90
C LEU A 17 -0.73 -3.33 -6.90
N SER A 18 -1.51 -2.37 -7.38
CA SER A 18 -2.38 -1.58 -6.52
C SER A 18 -3.49 -2.37 -5.85
N SER A 19 -4.13 -3.33 -6.54
CA SER A 19 -5.17 -4.18 -5.94
C SER A 19 -4.61 -5.15 -4.91
N SER A 20 -3.34 -5.54 -5.05
CA SER A 20 -2.65 -6.44 -4.12
C SER A 20 -2.04 -5.76 -2.90
N TRP A 21 -2.09 -4.42 -2.81
CA TRP A 21 -1.40 -3.70 -1.75
C TRP A 21 -2.15 -3.85 -0.41
N PRO A 22 -1.46 -4.14 0.70
CA PRO A 22 -2.12 -4.32 1.99
C PRO A 22 -2.75 -3.01 2.51
N ILE A 23 -3.78 -3.17 3.34
CA ILE A 23 -4.44 -2.07 4.06
C ILE A 23 -3.51 -1.60 5.18
N ASP A 24 -3.31 -0.29 5.33
CA ASP A 24 -2.50 0.29 6.42
C ASP A 24 -3.30 0.26 7.74
N PRO A 25 -2.89 -0.54 8.74
CA PRO A 25 -3.62 -0.67 10.00
C PRO A 25 -3.55 0.61 10.85
N LEU A 26 -2.52 1.44 10.67
CA LEU A 26 -2.37 2.71 11.39
C LEU A 26 -3.28 3.79 10.78
N ARG A 27 -3.63 3.66 9.51
CA ARG A 27 -4.41 4.63 8.74
C ARG A 27 -5.49 3.93 7.90
N PRO A 28 -6.53 3.36 8.53
CA PRO A 28 -7.55 2.56 7.84
C PRO A 28 -8.35 3.35 6.79
N LYS A 29 -8.32 4.68 6.85
CA LYS A 29 -9.01 5.57 5.89
C LYS A 29 -8.15 5.89 4.65
N VAL A 30 -6.90 5.44 4.60
CA VAL A 30 -5.95 5.77 3.53
C VAL A 30 -5.44 4.47 2.89
N SER A 31 -5.56 4.35 1.57
CA SER A 31 -5.06 3.21 0.80
C SER A 31 -3.96 3.65 -0.15
N PHE A 32 -2.75 3.08 0.02
CA PHE A 32 -1.65 3.31 -0.91
C PHE A 32 -1.94 2.69 -2.29
N GLY A 33 -2.60 1.54 -2.32
CA GLY A 33 -3.06 0.93 -3.58
C GLY A 33 -3.93 1.89 -4.39
N GLU A 34 -4.88 2.57 -3.72
CA GLU A 34 -5.73 3.55 -4.39
C GLU A 34 -4.95 4.78 -4.86
N ALA A 35 -3.97 5.24 -4.07
CA ALA A 35 -3.07 6.31 -4.50
C ALA A 35 -2.27 5.93 -5.75
N ILE A 36 -1.80 4.68 -5.87
CA ILE A 36 -1.13 4.19 -7.07
C ILE A 36 -2.09 4.25 -8.27
N ARG A 37 -3.33 3.74 -8.14
CA ARG A 37 -4.32 3.71 -9.22
C ARG A 37 -4.62 5.10 -9.76
N ILE A 38 -4.87 6.05 -8.86
CA ILE A 38 -5.18 7.43 -9.22
C ILE A 38 -3.98 8.08 -9.91
N ASN A 39 -2.78 7.95 -9.35
CA ASN A 39 -1.60 8.61 -9.91
C ASN A 39 -1.15 8.00 -11.23
N ILE A 40 -1.25 6.68 -11.41
CA ILE A 40 -0.90 6.05 -12.68
C ILE A 40 -1.91 6.41 -13.79
N GLY A 41 -3.20 6.51 -13.45
CA GLY A 41 -4.22 7.01 -14.37
C GLY A 41 -3.91 8.44 -14.83
N LYS A 42 -3.52 9.32 -13.90
CA LYS A 42 -3.10 10.70 -14.24
C LYS A 42 -1.81 10.75 -15.07
N ALA A 43 -0.87 9.85 -14.83
CA ALA A 43 0.43 9.86 -15.50
C ALA A 43 0.38 9.27 -16.92
N LEU A 44 -0.36 8.17 -17.10
CA LEU A 44 -0.33 7.40 -18.35
C LEU A 44 -1.52 7.62 -19.28
N LEU A 45 -2.66 8.11 -18.77
CA LEU A 45 -3.87 8.30 -19.57
C LEU A 45 -4.02 9.76 -19.98
N THR A 46 -4.48 9.97 -21.22
CA THR A 46 -4.81 11.31 -21.75
C THR A 46 -6.04 11.87 -21.05
N THR A 47 -7.01 11.01 -20.76
CA THR A 47 -8.18 11.32 -19.94
C THR A 47 -8.11 10.47 -18.68
N PRO A 48 -7.81 11.04 -17.51
CA PRO A 48 -7.84 10.26 -16.27
C PRO A 48 -9.27 9.75 -16.05
N PRO A 49 -9.46 8.50 -15.60
CA PRO A 49 -10.79 8.02 -15.22
C PRO A 49 -11.33 8.96 -14.14
N THR A 50 -12.52 9.51 -14.38
CA THR A 50 -13.21 10.39 -13.44
C THR A 50 -13.21 9.73 -12.06
N PRO A 51 -12.64 10.37 -11.01
CA PRO A 51 -12.72 9.81 -9.67
C PRO A 51 -14.20 9.73 -9.29
N THR A 52 -14.74 8.52 -9.20
CA THR A 52 -16.05 8.29 -8.63
C THR A 52 -16.03 8.88 -7.20
N PRO A 53 -17.00 9.74 -6.82
CA PRO A 53 -17.00 10.38 -5.51
C PRO A 53 -16.92 9.34 -4.38
N PRO A 54 -16.34 9.71 -3.21
CA PRO A 54 -16.07 8.75 -2.14
C PRO A 54 -17.39 8.18 -1.60
N ILE A 55 -17.61 6.88 -1.85
CA ILE A 55 -18.57 6.11 -1.06
C ILE A 55 -18.04 6.12 0.38
N PRO A 56 -18.80 6.59 1.38
CA PRO A 56 -18.34 6.54 2.76
C PRO A 56 -18.17 5.08 3.17
N SER A 57 -16.92 4.66 3.45
CA SER A 57 -16.62 3.35 4.03
C SER A 57 -17.09 3.34 5.49
N SER A 58 -18.38 3.08 5.69
CA SER A 58 -18.95 2.76 7.00
C SER A 58 -18.68 1.27 7.26
N GLY A 59 -17.86 0.99 8.27
CA GLY A 59 -17.52 -0.38 8.64
C GLY A 59 -18.72 -1.13 9.22
N LYS A 60 -18.83 -2.42 8.91
CA LYS A 60 -19.38 -3.46 9.79
C LYS A 60 -19.05 -4.85 9.21
N ASN A 61 -18.46 -5.69 10.06
CA ASN A 61 -18.27 -7.13 9.85
C ASN A 61 -19.62 -7.82 9.66
N GLY A 62 -19.71 -8.77 8.72
CA GLY A 62 -20.82 -9.73 8.62
C GLY A 62 -21.13 -10.25 7.22
N SER A 63 -20.51 -11.38 6.88
CA SER A 63 -20.91 -12.33 5.82
C SER A 63 -20.65 -11.98 4.34
N PRO A 64 -20.35 -13.01 3.51
CA PRO A 64 -19.77 -12.84 2.18
C PRO A 64 -20.85 -12.53 1.14
N PRO A 65 -20.58 -11.65 0.16
CA PRO A 65 -21.24 -11.75 -1.13
C PRO A 65 -20.53 -12.82 -1.97
N THR A 66 -21.36 -13.74 -2.43
CA THR A 66 -21.18 -14.78 -3.44
C THR A 66 -20.31 -14.31 -4.64
N PRO A 67 -19.53 -15.22 -5.26
CA PRO A 67 -18.47 -14.89 -6.21
C PRO A 67 -19.05 -14.42 -7.55
N GLY A 68 -18.80 -13.17 -7.90
CA GLY A 68 -19.35 -12.58 -9.11
C GLY A 68 -18.57 -11.37 -9.62
N VAL A 69 -17.25 -11.30 -9.38
CA VAL A 69 -16.36 -10.43 -10.17
C VAL A 69 -15.11 -11.25 -10.47
N THR A 70 -15.27 -12.22 -11.37
CA THR A 70 -14.20 -12.59 -12.30
C THR A 70 -14.05 -11.39 -13.25
N GLY A 71 -13.52 -10.29 -12.73
CA GLY A 71 -13.14 -9.15 -13.54
C GLY A 71 -11.88 -9.56 -14.26
N GLU A 72 -12.02 -10.07 -15.48
CA GLU A 72 -10.92 -10.18 -16.40
C GLU A 72 -10.25 -8.79 -16.50
N PRO A 73 -9.01 -8.61 -16.02
CA PRO A 73 -8.39 -7.29 -15.96
C PRO A 73 -7.87 -6.82 -17.33
N HIS A 74 -8.32 -7.43 -18.42
CA HIS A 74 -7.69 -7.31 -19.73
C HIS A 74 -8.53 -6.56 -20.77
N LYS A 75 -9.87 -6.60 -20.73
CA LYS A 75 -10.69 -6.04 -21.82
C LYS A 75 -10.87 -4.52 -21.75
N ASP A 76 -10.92 -3.96 -20.55
CA ASP A 76 -11.17 -2.51 -20.38
C ASP A 76 -9.91 -1.66 -20.55
N VAL A 77 -8.73 -2.29 -20.57
CA VAL A 77 -7.44 -1.60 -20.62
C VAL A 77 -7.04 -1.25 -22.06
N GLU A 78 -7.47 -2.04 -23.03
CA GLU A 78 -7.14 -1.86 -24.45
C GLU A 78 -7.90 -0.68 -25.10
N SER A 79 -9.06 -0.29 -24.55
CA SER A 79 -9.89 0.81 -25.05
C SER A 79 -9.50 2.18 -24.48
N LEU A 80 -8.55 2.24 -23.54
CA LEU A 80 -8.14 3.48 -22.90
C LEU A 80 -7.26 4.34 -23.83
N SER A 81 -7.47 5.66 -23.75
CA SER A 81 -6.62 6.63 -24.47
C SER A 81 -5.37 6.95 -23.66
N TYR A 82 -4.23 6.43 -24.09
CA TYR A 82 -2.93 6.67 -23.47
C TYR A 82 -2.29 7.99 -23.93
N LYS A 83 -1.49 8.59 -23.04
CA LYS A 83 -0.67 9.74 -23.37
C LYS A 83 0.48 9.30 -24.28
N LYS A 84 0.93 10.17 -25.19
CA LYS A 84 2.18 9.94 -25.92
C LYS A 84 3.36 10.20 -24.97
N LEU A 85 4.01 9.13 -24.53
CA LEU A 85 5.20 9.18 -23.69
C LEU A 85 6.46 8.94 -24.52
N THR A 86 7.56 9.54 -24.08
CA THR A 86 8.90 9.27 -24.59
C THR A 86 9.41 7.90 -24.14
N GLU A 87 10.40 7.34 -24.83
CA GLU A 87 10.97 6.04 -24.45
C GLU A 87 11.59 6.07 -23.04
N ASP A 88 12.20 7.19 -22.65
CA ASP A 88 12.79 7.36 -21.32
C ASP A 88 11.72 7.32 -20.22
N GLU A 89 10.55 7.92 -20.46
CA GLU A 89 9.40 7.87 -19.54
C GLU A 89 8.81 6.46 -19.44
N ILE A 90 8.77 5.72 -20.56
CA ILE A 90 8.33 4.32 -20.57
C ILE A 90 9.28 3.46 -19.73
N GLN A 91 10.59 3.59 -19.93
CA GLN A 91 11.60 2.87 -19.13
C GLN A 91 11.57 3.27 -17.66
N TYR A 92 11.28 4.55 -17.36
CA TYR A 92 11.08 5.00 -16.00
C TYR A 92 9.85 4.33 -15.36
N ALA A 93 8.73 4.25 -16.09
CA ALA A 93 7.51 3.61 -15.61
C ALA A 93 7.70 2.10 -15.36
N GLU A 94 8.46 1.41 -16.22
CA GLU A 94 8.83 0.01 -16.03
C GLU A 94 9.66 -0.19 -14.75
N ARG A 95 10.73 0.60 -14.59
CA ARG A 95 11.57 0.57 -13.37
C ARG A 95 10.76 0.88 -12.11
N ALA A 96 9.81 1.81 -12.19
CA ALA A 96 8.93 2.12 -11.07
C ALA A 96 8.00 0.95 -10.71
N ALA A 97 7.46 0.24 -11.71
CA ALA A 97 6.67 -0.97 -11.48
C ALA A 97 7.51 -2.08 -10.83
N ASP A 98 8.74 -2.29 -11.32
CA ASP A 98 9.69 -3.25 -10.74
C ASP A 98 10.02 -2.92 -9.28
N ALA A 99 10.30 -1.64 -8.99
CA ALA A 99 10.61 -1.18 -7.65
C ALA A 99 9.43 -1.38 -6.69
N LEU A 100 8.20 -1.06 -7.10
CA LEU A 100 7.01 -1.29 -6.29
C LEU A 100 6.79 -2.78 -6.01
N GLU A 101 7.05 -3.65 -6.99
CA GLU A 101 6.99 -5.10 -6.80
C GLU A 101 8.08 -5.60 -5.83
N GLY A 102 9.29 -5.05 -5.93
CA GLY A 102 10.40 -5.30 -5.00
C GLY A 102 10.05 -4.91 -3.56
N LEU A 103 9.46 -3.74 -3.36
CA LEU A 103 8.98 -3.27 -2.06
C LEU A 103 7.88 -4.16 -1.49
N ARG A 104 6.90 -4.54 -2.32
CA ARG A 104 5.80 -5.41 -1.89
C ARG A 104 6.30 -6.80 -1.47
N THR A 105 7.25 -7.36 -2.22
CA THR A 105 7.81 -8.69 -1.94
C THR A 105 8.89 -8.68 -0.84
N GLY A 106 9.29 -7.50 -0.37
CA GLY A 106 10.35 -7.35 0.64
C GLY A 106 11.74 -7.71 0.10
N ARG A 107 11.94 -7.70 -1.23
CA ARG A 107 13.22 -8.02 -1.87
C ARG A 107 14.35 -7.13 -1.33
N GLU A 108 14.09 -5.84 -1.22
CA GLU A 108 15.08 -4.86 -0.74
C GLU A 108 15.52 -5.11 0.70
N THR A 109 14.61 -5.60 1.56
CA THR A 109 14.95 -5.95 2.95
C THR A 109 15.83 -7.20 3.03
N LYS A 110 15.69 -8.10 2.04
CA LYS A 110 16.53 -9.30 1.93
C LYS A 110 17.92 -8.99 1.40
N ASP A 111 18.00 -8.13 0.39
CA ASP A 111 19.26 -7.80 -0.29
C ASP A 111 20.11 -6.81 0.52
N HIS A 112 19.47 -5.96 1.31
CA HIS A 112 20.12 -4.98 2.18
C HIS A 112 19.66 -5.14 3.64
N PRO A 113 20.14 -6.18 4.37
CA PRO A 113 19.75 -6.39 5.75
C PRO A 113 20.26 -5.26 6.64
N MET A 114 19.39 -4.78 7.55
CA MET A 114 19.79 -3.80 8.55
C MET A 114 20.69 -4.43 9.61
N SER A 115 21.73 -3.69 10.04
CA SER A 115 22.62 -4.15 11.10
C SER A 115 21.89 -4.30 12.44
N GLU A 116 22.31 -5.26 13.25
CA GLU A 116 21.74 -5.51 14.59
C GLU A 116 21.83 -4.27 15.50
N SER A 117 22.88 -3.46 15.35
CA SER A 117 23.04 -2.20 16.08
C SER A 117 21.98 -1.14 15.75
N ILE A 118 21.41 -1.17 14.54
CA ILE A 118 20.30 -0.30 14.15
C ILE A 118 18.99 -0.85 14.72
N LEU A 119 18.78 -2.17 14.67
CA LEU A 119 17.59 -2.83 15.20
C LEU A 119 17.52 -2.80 16.74
N ARG A 120 18.67 -2.71 17.41
CA ARG A 120 18.81 -2.69 18.86
C ARG A 120 19.75 -1.57 19.30
N PRO A 121 19.29 -0.31 19.29
CA PRO A 121 20.14 0.81 19.69
C PRO A 121 20.52 0.69 21.17
N LYS A 122 21.75 1.10 21.51
CA LYS A 122 22.27 0.99 22.89
C LYS A 122 21.42 1.71 23.93
N SER A 123 20.73 2.79 23.53
CA SER A 123 19.86 3.59 24.42
C SER A 123 18.55 2.88 24.77
N ASP A 124 18.05 2.02 23.89
CA ASP A 124 16.79 1.30 24.06
C ASP A 124 16.75 0.04 23.17
N PRO A 125 17.28 -1.09 23.64
CA PRO A 125 17.38 -2.30 22.83
C PRO A 125 16.02 -2.93 22.49
N VAL A 126 14.93 -2.52 23.18
CA VAL A 126 13.58 -3.07 23.00
C VAL A 126 12.68 -2.13 22.18
N TYR A 127 13.20 -1.00 21.68
CA TYR A 127 12.43 0.02 20.97
C TYR A 127 11.60 -0.55 19.81
N TYR A 128 12.26 -1.19 18.85
CA TYR A 128 11.61 -1.70 17.64
C TYR A 128 10.70 -2.90 17.93
N GLU A 129 11.00 -3.69 18.97
CA GLU A 129 10.12 -4.77 19.43
C GLU A 129 8.80 -4.22 19.98
N ARG A 130 8.86 -3.15 20.78
CA ARG A 130 7.65 -2.45 21.26
C ARG A 130 6.86 -1.84 20.11
N LEU A 131 7.54 -1.24 19.13
CA LEU A 131 6.90 -0.66 17.96
C LEU A 131 6.17 -1.74 17.14
N ARG A 132 6.83 -2.88 16.86
CA ARG A 132 6.23 -4.00 16.11
C ARG A 132 4.97 -4.53 16.81
N LYS A 133 5.05 -4.75 18.12
CA LYS A 133 3.88 -5.16 18.94
C LYS A 133 2.74 -4.14 18.87
N GLY A 134 3.05 -2.85 18.86
CA GLY A 134 2.05 -1.80 18.69
C GLY A 134 1.33 -1.87 17.34
N ILE A 135 2.10 -2.06 16.26
CA ILE A 135 1.55 -2.21 14.90
C ILE A 135 0.69 -3.47 14.77
N GLU A 136 1.15 -4.60 15.32
CA GLU A 136 0.38 -5.87 15.33
C GLU A 136 -0.96 -5.70 16.05
N LYS A 137 -0.96 -5.03 17.21
CA LYS A 137 -2.20 -4.69 17.94
C LYS A 137 -3.14 -3.80 17.13
N ALA A 138 -2.60 -2.77 16.47
CA ALA A 138 -3.40 -1.91 15.59
C ALA A 138 -4.05 -2.69 14.44
N ALA A 139 -3.31 -3.63 13.84
CA ALA A 139 -3.81 -4.49 12.79
C ALA A 139 -4.95 -5.42 13.26
N GLN A 140 -4.93 -5.79 14.54
CA GLN A 140 -6.01 -6.55 15.19
C GLN A 140 -7.22 -5.68 15.59
N GLY A 141 -7.15 -4.35 15.41
CA GLY A 141 -8.20 -3.41 15.78
C GLY A 141 -8.10 -2.86 17.21
N ASP A 142 -7.02 -3.19 17.93
CA ASP A 142 -6.78 -2.64 19.27
C ASP A 142 -6.31 -1.18 19.18
N PRO A 143 -6.82 -0.29 20.05
CA PRO A 143 -6.43 1.10 20.05
C PRO A 143 -4.96 1.28 20.47
N LEU A 144 -4.15 1.88 19.59
CA LEU A 144 -2.74 2.27 19.82
C LEU A 144 -2.53 3.28 20.97
N LYS A 145 -3.60 3.99 21.36
CA LYS A 145 -3.52 4.95 22.46
C LYS A 145 -3.64 4.17 23.76
N PRO A 146 -2.72 4.32 24.73
CA PRO A 146 -2.94 3.77 26.06
C PRO A 146 -4.28 4.30 26.57
N SER A 147 -5.13 3.38 27.04
CA SER A 147 -6.40 3.71 27.68
C SER A 147 -6.19 4.83 28.71
N PHE A 148 -7.17 5.70 28.88
CA PHE A 148 -7.12 6.79 29.87
C PHE A 148 -6.69 6.28 31.25
N ALA A 149 -7.19 5.09 31.65
CA ALA A 149 -6.78 4.43 32.88
C ALA A 149 -5.27 4.12 32.94
N ASN A 150 -4.66 3.68 31.84
CA ASN A 150 -3.22 3.43 31.75
C ASN A 150 -2.40 4.72 31.77
N ARG A 151 -2.90 5.81 31.17
CA ARG A 151 -2.24 7.13 31.23
C ARG A 151 -2.22 7.66 32.66
N VAL A 152 -3.35 7.57 33.36
CA VAL A 152 -3.47 7.97 34.76
C VAL A 152 -2.55 7.10 35.63
N ARG A 153 -2.48 5.78 35.41
CA ARG A 153 -1.58 4.88 36.15
C ARG A 153 -0.10 5.23 35.98
N ILE A 154 0.32 5.52 34.76
CA ILE A 154 1.71 5.91 34.45
C ILE A 154 2.02 7.26 35.11
N PHE A 155 1.07 8.20 35.12
CA PHE A 155 1.20 9.47 35.82
C PHE A 155 1.39 9.29 37.33
N PHE A 156 0.76 8.27 37.93
CA PHE A 156 0.94 7.88 39.32
C PHE A 156 2.08 6.86 39.56
N GLY A 157 3.03 6.74 38.61
CA GLY A 157 4.28 6.00 38.82
C GLY A 157 4.15 4.47 38.71
N ALA A 158 3.03 3.93 38.23
CA ALA A 158 2.89 2.50 38.03
C ALA A 158 3.50 2.06 36.69
N LYS A 159 4.25 0.95 36.71
CA LYS A 159 4.87 0.39 35.51
C LYS A 159 3.79 -0.11 34.51
N PRO A 160 3.98 0.12 33.19
CA PRO A 160 3.13 -0.47 32.17
C PRO A 160 3.30 -2.00 32.13
N LEU A 161 2.19 -2.72 31.88
CA LEU A 161 2.18 -4.16 31.56
C LEU A 161 2.59 -4.38 30.10
#